data_AF-A0A849FMN8-F1
#
_entry.id   AF-A0A849FMN8-F1
#
_cell.length_a   1.000
_cell.length_b   1.000
_cell.length_c   1.000
_cell.angle_alpha   90.00
_cell.angle_beta   90.00
_cell.angle_gamma   90.00
#
_symmetry.space_group_name_H-M   'P 1'
#
loop_
_entity.id
_entity.type
_entity.pdbx_description
1 polymer ?
#
loop_
_entity_poly.entity_id
_entity_poly.type
_entity_poly.pdbx_seq_one_letter_code
_entity_poly.pdbx_strand_id
1 'polypeptide(L)'
;EKSKAYDLMKGKFLRYWDGQGTYVLDPRYPEVRQFIIKTYIDATREWDLDGFKLDFIGRFNAGSDTDLTKANGRDYASVNEATDVLMTDLMKSLQDIKPDIMIEFRQPYVGPAMRKYGNMFRATDCPNLASVNRIRTSDLRLLSGTTAVHSDMLMWHYDEPVEVAALQMLNVMYSVPQISVRLEDIPEDHFKMIKFYTAYWLENRDVLLDGDFHAVSPLTNYPMLVGMKGDKKIATVFNDQIVEFELEKYTNVDVLNAKRSTHIIVVAKGETRKFEYVVSNCLGDEIKKETIDLSRGAHMFDVPSAGMISFRATQ
;
A
#
# COMPACT_ATOMS: atom_id res chain seq x y z
N GLU A 1 -20.57 23.97 12.41
CA GLU A 1 -21.74 24.67 13.01
C GLU A 1 -22.67 23.72 13.74
N LYS A 2 -23.06 22.58 13.13
CA LYS A 2 -23.96 21.60 13.76
C LYS A 2 -23.30 20.69 14.82
N SER A 3 -21.99 20.79 15.02
CA SER A 3 -21.26 19.97 15.99
C SER A 3 -21.12 20.72 17.32
N LYS A 4 -21.16 19.98 18.45
CA LYS A 4 -20.90 20.56 19.79
C LYS A 4 -19.54 21.24 19.89
N ALA A 5 -18.55 20.75 19.13
CA ALA A 5 -17.21 21.32 19.08
C ALA A 5 -17.16 22.72 18.44
N TYR A 6 -18.15 23.09 17.62
CA TYR A 6 -18.17 24.39 16.96
C TYR A 6 -18.22 25.54 17.97
N ASP A 7 -19.10 25.46 18.96
CA ASP A 7 -19.24 26.52 19.96
C ASP A 7 -17.98 26.66 20.83
N LEU A 8 -17.33 25.54 21.15
CA LEU A 8 -16.07 25.51 21.89
C LEU A 8 -14.91 26.16 21.13
N MET A 9 -14.92 26.06 19.79
CA MET A 9 -13.84 26.52 18.93
C MET A 9 -14.18 27.80 18.16
N LYS A 10 -15.30 28.44 18.48
CA LYS A 10 -15.78 29.62 17.77
C LYS A 10 -14.73 30.74 17.79
N GLY A 11 -14.38 31.24 16.61
CA GLY A 11 -13.35 32.26 16.43
C GLY A 11 -11.91 31.73 16.28
N LYS A 12 -11.70 30.40 16.36
CA LYS A 12 -10.38 29.75 16.27
C LYS A 12 -10.28 28.90 15.01
N PHE A 13 -10.68 29.51 13.89
CA PHE A 13 -10.71 28.87 12.57
C PHE A 13 -9.74 29.56 11.62
N LEU A 14 -9.08 28.78 10.75
CA LEU A 14 -8.29 29.34 9.65
C LEU A 14 -9.21 29.89 8.55
N ARG A 15 -10.24 29.12 8.22
CA ARG A 15 -11.23 29.45 7.18
C ARG A 15 -12.41 28.50 7.25
N TYR A 16 -13.45 28.85 6.51
CA TYR A 16 -14.49 27.91 6.12
C TYR A 16 -14.06 27.15 4.85
N TRP A 17 -14.35 25.85 4.80
CA TRP A 17 -14.10 25.00 3.64
C TRP A 17 -15.45 24.67 2.98
N ASP A 18 -15.82 25.47 1.98
CA ASP A 18 -17.12 25.38 1.31
C ASP A 18 -17.43 23.99 0.77
N GLY A 19 -16.47 23.37 0.09
CA GLY A 19 -16.64 22.05 -0.52
C GLY A 19 -16.93 20.91 0.47
N GLN A 20 -16.72 21.11 1.77
CA GLN A 20 -17.07 20.15 2.83
C GLN A 20 -18.07 20.71 3.85
N GLY A 21 -18.50 21.96 3.70
CA GLY A 21 -19.42 22.62 4.62
C GLY A 21 -18.91 22.68 6.07
N THR A 22 -17.60 22.85 6.28
CA THR A 22 -16.98 22.80 7.61
C THR A 22 -15.90 23.84 7.83
N TYR A 23 -15.62 24.19 9.08
CA TYR A 23 -14.51 25.07 9.43
C TYR A 23 -13.22 24.28 9.65
N VAL A 24 -12.11 24.82 9.17
CA VAL A 24 -10.77 24.30 9.47
C VAL A 24 -10.30 24.96 10.76
N LEU A 25 -10.04 24.17 11.81
CA LEU A 25 -9.51 24.67 13.07
C LEU A 25 -8.10 25.25 12.88
N ASP A 26 -7.77 26.31 13.61
CA ASP A 26 -6.46 26.96 13.56
C ASP A 26 -5.51 26.37 14.60
N PRO A 27 -4.50 25.56 14.18
CA PRO A 27 -3.61 24.88 15.11
C PRO A 27 -2.70 25.85 15.86
N ARG A 28 -2.66 27.14 15.49
CA ARG A 28 -1.88 28.16 16.22
C ARG A 28 -2.47 28.50 17.59
N TYR A 29 -3.69 28.06 17.88
CA TYR A 29 -4.30 28.16 19.21
C TYR A 29 -3.94 26.92 20.05
N PRO A 30 -3.32 27.06 21.22
CA PRO A 30 -3.02 25.93 22.10
C PRO A 30 -4.25 25.07 22.41
N GLU A 31 -5.39 25.68 22.69
CA GLU A 31 -6.63 24.97 23.00
C GLU A 31 -7.19 24.15 21.84
N VAL A 32 -6.95 24.58 20.59
CA VAL A 32 -7.31 23.81 19.40
C VAL A 32 -6.45 22.55 19.34
N ARG A 33 -5.13 22.68 19.56
CA ARG A 33 -4.23 21.53 19.57
C ARG A 33 -4.59 20.56 20.69
N GLN A 34 -4.82 21.05 21.89
CA GLN A 34 -5.24 20.23 23.04
C GLN A 34 -6.57 19.52 22.78
N PHE A 35 -7.55 20.19 22.16
CA PHE A 35 -8.81 19.58 21.79
C PHE A 35 -8.63 18.42 20.80
N ILE A 36 -7.85 18.64 19.73
CA ILE A 36 -7.58 17.61 18.72
C ILE A 36 -6.83 16.43 19.35
N ILE A 37 -5.75 16.69 20.11
CA ILE A 37 -4.94 15.65 20.77
C ILE A 37 -5.80 14.83 21.74
N LYS A 38 -6.58 15.50 22.59
CA LYS A 38 -7.45 14.82 23.55
C LYS A 38 -8.46 13.92 22.84
N THR A 39 -9.02 14.35 21.72
CA THR A 39 -9.98 13.56 20.93
C THR A 39 -9.38 12.21 20.51
N TYR A 40 -8.14 12.20 20.03
CA TYR A 40 -7.48 10.95 19.62
C TYR A 40 -7.03 10.11 20.83
N ILE A 41 -6.57 10.73 21.92
CA ILE A 41 -6.25 10.04 23.18
C ILE A 41 -7.48 9.30 23.72
N ASP A 42 -8.62 10.00 23.81
CA ASP A 42 -9.86 9.44 24.30
C ASP A 42 -10.30 8.27 23.41
N ALA A 43 -10.31 8.45 22.09
CA ALA A 43 -10.66 7.38 21.15
C ALA A 43 -9.74 6.15 21.28
N THR A 44 -8.44 6.36 21.46
CA THR A 44 -7.48 5.26 21.65
C THR A 44 -7.79 4.47 22.91
N ARG A 45 -8.10 5.15 24.02
CA ARG A 45 -8.35 4.52 25.32
C ARG A 45 -9.73 3.89 25.42
N GLU A 46 -10.76 4.58 24.92
CA GLU A 46 -12.14 4.16 25.05
C GLU A 46 -12.50 3.00 24.11
N TRP A 47 -11.91 2.97 22.91
CA TRP A 47 -12.21 1.96 21.89
C TRP A 47 -11.07 0.95 21.70
N ASP A 48 -9.98 1.08 22.46
CA ASP A 48 -8.78 0.24 22.37
C ASP A 48 -8.21 0.15 20.93
N LEU A 49 -8.22 1.26 20.19
CA LEU A 49 -7.75 1.29 18.80
C LEU A 49 -6.25 1.01 18.70
N ASP A 50 -5.82 0.30 17.66
CA ASP A 50 -4.41 0.06 17.36
C ASP A 50 -3.78 1.12 16.45
N GLY A 51 -4.60 2.02 15.90
CA GLY A 51 -4.10 3.06 15.02
C GLY A 51 -5.15 3.96 14.39
N PHE A 52 -4.66 4.92 13.61
CA PHE A 52 -5.47 5.91 12.91
C PHE A 52 -4.98 6.11 11.49
N LYS A 53 -5.92 6.39 10.59
CA LYS A 53 -5.65 7.12 9.35
C LYS A 53 -5.97 8.58 9.59
N LEU A 54 -4.96 9.44 9.51
CA LEU A 54 -5.09 10.87 9.77
C LEU A 54 -5.15 11.62 8.43
N ASP A 55 -6.32 12.10 8.05
CA ASP A 55 -6.55 12.79 6.77
C ASP A 55 -6.60 14.32 6.92
N PHE A 56 -6.55 15.02 5.80
CA PHE A 56 -6.74 16.47 5.66
C PHE A 56 -5.70 17.36 6.36
N ILE A 57 -4.53 16.85 6.74
CA ILE A 57 -3.45 17.67 7.32
C ILE A 57 -3.04 18.82 6.38
N GLY A 58 -3.07 18.59 5.07
CA GLY A 58 -2.82 19.64 4.07
C GLY A 58 -3.85 20.77 4.06
N ARG A 59 -4.92 20.69 4.85
CA ARG A 59 -5.87 21.79 5.06
C ARG A 59 -5.41 22.77 6.13
N PHE A 60 -4.45 22.41 6.97
CA PHE A 60 -3.73 23.36 7.83
C PHE A 60 -2.73 24.17 7.01
N ASN A 61 -3.25 25.08 6.19
CA ASN A 61 -2.45 25.98 5.38
C ASN A 61 -2.96 27.42 5.48
N ALA A 62 -2.01 28.36 5.49
CA ALA A 62 -2.30 29.78 5.40
C ALA A 62 -2.80 30.13 4.00
N GLY A 63 -3.84 30.98 3.92
CA GLY A 63 -4.28 31.64 2.70
C GLY A 63 -3.81 33.10 2.65
N SER A 64 -4.20 33.83 1.59
CA SER A 64 -3.90 35.26 1.44
C SER A 64 -4.34 36.11 2.63
N ASP A 65 -5.47 35.73 3.24
CA ASP A 65 -6.12 36.51 4.29
C ASP A 65 -5.73 36.01 5.69
N THR A 66 -4.78 35.07 5.79
CA THR A 66 -4.32 34.55 7.08
C THR A 66 -3.32 35.51 7.69
N ASP A 67 -3.71 36.19 8.76
CA ASP A 67 -2.78 37.01 9.56
C ASP A 67 -1.74 36.12 10.26
N LEU A 68 -0.48 36.19 9.82
CA LEU A 68 0.64 35.38 10.31
C LEU A 68 1.32 36.01 11.53
N THR A 69 0.53 36.26 12.58
CA THR A 69 1.00 36.80 13.86
C THR A 69 0.62 35.90 15.03
N LYS A 70 1.24 36.15 16.19
CA LYS A 70 0.86 35.54 17.47
C LYS A 70 -0.30 36.28 18.17
N ALA A 71 -0.98 37.18 17.47
CA ALA A 71 -2.05 37.97 18.07
C ALA A 71 -3.27 37.10 18.44
N ASN A 72 -4.09 37.63 19.36
CA ASN A 72 -5.40 37.08 19.71
C ASN A 72 -5.37 35.65 20.26
N GLY A 73 -4.36 35.31 21.06
CA GLY A 73 -4.26 34.02 21.76
C GLY A 73 -3.49 32.93 21.03
N ARG A 74 -2.94 33.23 19.84
CA ARG A 74 -2.06 32.31 19.11
C ARG A 74 -0.65 32.29 19.73
N ASP A 75 -0.04 31.13 19.87
CA ASP A 75 1.34 31.01 20.37
C ASP A 75 2.40 30.83 19.27
N TYR A 76 1.94 30.55 18.05
CA TYR A 76 2.75 30.51 16.82
C TYR A 76 2.22 31.50 15.78
N ALA A 77 3.13 32.13 15.04
CA ALA A 77 2.77 32.97 13.89
C ALA A 77 2.49 32.10 12.65
N SER A 78 3.34 31.09 12.43
CA SER A 78 3.27 30.16 11.31
C SER A 78 2.26 29.05 11.56
N VAL A 79 1.37 28.82 10.58
CA VAL A 79 0.43 27.68 10.59
C VAL A 79 1.19 26.35 10.48
N ASN A 80 2.27 26.31 9.69
CA ASN A 80 3.06 25.10 9.48
C ASN A 80 3.81 24.69 10.76
N GLU A 81 4.41 25.64 11.48
CA GLU A 81 5.08 25.37 12.76
C GLU A 81 4.09 24.87 13.81
N ALA A 82 2.91 25.51 13.91
CA ALA A 82 1.88 25.07 14.82
C ALA A 82 1.33 23.68 14.48
N THR A 83 1.30 23.33 13.19
CA THR A 83 0.90 21.99 12.71
C THR A 83 1.96 20.94 13.04
N ASP A 84 3.26 21.25 12.88
CA ASP A 84 4.36 20.37 13.29
C ASP A 84 4.30 20.06 14.79
N VAL A 85 4.05 21.08 15.61
CA VAL A 85 3.88 20.94 17.06
C VAL A 85 2.65 20.10 17.39
N LEU A 86 1.50 20.38 16.76
CA LEU A 86 0.29 19.56 16.91
C LEU A 86 0.57 18.08 16.62
N MET A 87 1.20 17.79 15.49
CA MET A 87 1.45 16.41 15.07
C MET A 87 2.51 15.74 15.95
N THR A 88 3.56 16.46 16.36
CA THR A 88 4.58 15.94 17.28
C THR A 88 3.99 15.57 18.64
N ASP A 89 3.21 16.49 19.23
CA ASP A 89 2.59 16.28 20.53
C ASP A 89 1.50 15.20 20.49
N LEU A 90 0.72 15.15 19.39
CA LEU A 90 -0.24 14.07 19.15
C LEU A 90 0.45 12.71 19.15
N MET A 91 1.52 12.57 18.37
CA MET A 91 2.24 11.30 18.25
C MET A 91 2.85 10.85 19.56
N LYS A 92 3.52 11.76 20.26
CA LYS A 92 4.06 11.47 21.58
C LYS A 92 2.96 11.00 22.54
N SER A 93 1.84 11.72 22.58
CA SER A 93 0.73 11.39 23.48
C SER A 93 0.08 10.04 23.16
N LEU A 94 0.01 9.67 21.89
CA LEU A 94 -0.49 8.37 21.45
C LEU A 94 0.50 7.24 21.77
N GLN A 95 1.80 7.47 21.55
CA GLN A 95 2.86 6.52 21.86
C GLN A 95 3.05 6.29 23.36
N ASP A 96 2.79 7.30 24.19
CA ASP A 96 2.76 7.17 25.65
C ASP A 96 1.64 6.20 26.11
N ILE A 97 0.63 5.95 25.28
CA ILE A 97 -0.46 4.99 25.53
C ILE A 97 -0.14 3.62 24.89
N LYS A 98 0.19 3.62 23.59
CA LYS A 98 0.55 2.43 22.81
C LYS A 98 1.83 2.74 22.01
N PRO A 99 3.02 2.26 22.43
CA PRO A 99 4.28 2.56 21.76
C PRO A 99 4.31 2.20 20.26
N ASP A 100 3.61 1.13 19.89
CA ASP A 100 3.53 0.60 18.52
C ASP A 100 2.29 1.09 17.75
N ILE A 101 1.66 2.20 18.17
CA ILE A 101 0.46 2.71 17.52
C ILE A 101 0.68 2.99 16.02
N MET A 102 -0.26 2.55 15.21
CA MET A 102 -0.19 2.63 13.76
C MET A 102 -0.77 3.96 13.25
N ILE A 103 -0.03 4.71 12.46
CA ILE A 103 -0.48 5.98 11.87
C ILE A 103 -0.28 5.97 10.37
N GLU A 104 -1.40 5.95 9.66
CA GLU A 104 -1.45 5.98 8.21
C GLU A 104 -1.58 7.41 7.68
N PHE A 105 -0.71 7.72 6.72
CA PHE A 105 -0.91 8.84 5.80
C PHE A 105 -1.03 8.35 4.38
N ARG A 106 -1.86 9.04 3.60
CA ARG A 106 -1.95 8.83 2.15
C ARG A 106 -1.15 9.87 1.40
N GLN A 107 -0.76 9.55 0.17
CA GLN A 107 -0.27 10.58 -0.75
C GLN A 107 -1.31 11.70 -0.91
N PRO A 108 -0.87 12.98 -0.92
CA PRO A 108 0.52 13.43 -1.04
C PRO A 108 1.31 13.59 0.28
N TYR A 109 0.79 13.17 1.44
CA TYR A 109 1.41 13.36 2.76
C TYR A 109 2.55 12.35 3.05
N VAL A 110 3.53 12.25 2.15
CA VAL A 110 4.58 11.22 2.20
C VAL A 110 6.01 11.80 2.12
N GLY A 111 6.15 13.11 2.33
CA GLY A 111 7.47 13.74 2.38
C GLY A 111 8.29 13.24 3.59
N PRO A 112 9.63 13.37 3.59
CA PRO A 112 10.48 12.85 4.67
C PRO A 112 10.09 13.30 6.07
N ALA A 113 9.60 14.54 6.21
CA ALA A 113 9.11 15.07 7.49
C ALA A 113 7.92 14.28 8.06
N MET A 114 7.08 13.69 7.20
CA MET A 114 5.90 12.92 7.62
C MET A 114 6.28 11.63 8.35
N ARG A 115 7.52 11.13 8.19
CA ARG A 115 8.03 9.96 8.93
C ARG A 115 8.23 10.26 10.42
N LYS A 116 8.20 11.53 10.84
CA LYS A 116 8.11 11.89 12.26
C LYS A 116 6.77 11.49 12.86
N TYR A 117 5.71 11.42 12.05
CA TYR A 117 4.35 11.22 12.54
C TYR A 117 3.66 9.96 11.99
N GLY A 118 4.13 9.40 10.89
CA GLY A 118 3.50 8.25 10.23
C GLY A 118 4.48 7.10 10.12
N ASN A 119 3.98 5.89 10.34
CA ASN A 119 4.72 4.65 10.17
C ASN A 119 4.12 3.76 9.05
N MET A 120 3.01 4.18 8.44
CA MET A 120 2.41 3.56 7.27
C MET A 120 2.09 4.62 6.22
N PHE A 121 2.59 4.43 5.00
CA PHE A 121 2.32 5.31 3.87
C PHE A 121 1.52 4.59 2.80
N ARG A 122 0.33 5.11 2.58
CA ARG A 122 -0.59 4.62 1.57
C ARG A 122 -0.36 5.35 0.25
N ALA A 123 -0.68 4.67 -0.85
CA ALA A 123 -0.89 5.29 -2.16
C ALA A 123 -1.87 6.48 -2.11
N THR A 124 -2.19 7.05 -3.27
CA THR A 124 -3.23 8.09 -3.39
C THR A 124 -4.63 7.48 -3.39
N ASP A 125 -5.67 8.30 -3.23
CA ASP A 125 -7.05 7.86 -3.49
C ASP A 125 -7.17 7.46 -4.98
N CYS A 126 -7.16 6.16 -5.25
CA CYS A 126 -7.22 5.55 -6.57
C CYS A 126 -7.97 4.21 -6.56
N PRO A 127 -9.17 4.15 -5.95
CA PRO A 127 -9.91 2.91 -5.87
C PRO A 127 -10.28 2.43 -7.28
N ASN A 128 -10.23 1.12 -7.52
CA ASN A 128 -10.43 0.48 -8.83
C ASN A 128 -9.40 0.87 -9.93
N LEU A 129 -8.36 1.64 -9.60
CA LEU A 129 -7.29 2.01 -10.54
C LEU A 129 -6.00 1.24 -10.24
N ALA A 130 -6.02 -0.07 -10.51
CA ALA A 130 -4.91 -1.01 -10.25
C ALA A 130 -3.54 -0.48 -10.68
N SER A 131 -3.44 0.08 -11.90
CA SER A 131 -2.17 0.60 -12.42
C SER A 131 -1.65 1.80 -11.64
N VAL A 132 -2.53 2.72 -11.23
CA VAL A 132 -2.16 3.87 -10.39
C VAL A 132 -1.71 3.37 -9.03
N ASN A 133 -2.42 2.40 -8.45
CA ASN A 133 -2.06 1.80 -7.16
C ASN A 133 -0.66 1.16 -7.22
N ARG A 134 -0.37 0.36 -8.26
CA ARG A 134 0.97 -0.20 -8.51
C ARG A 134 2.05 0.87 -8.58
N ILE A 135 1.83 1.91 -9.41
CA ILE A 135 2.83 2.96 -9.62
C ILE A 135 3.10 3.68 -8.30
N ARG A 136 2.04 4.10 -7.60
CA ARG A 136 2.16 4.86 -6.36
C ARG A 136 2.77 4.06 -5.21
N THR A 137 2.40 2.79 -5.07
CA THR A 137 3.03 1.93 -4.07
C THR A 137 4.49 1.63 -4.43
N SER A 138 4.82 1.43 -5.71
CA SER A 138 6.21 1.26 -6.15
C SER A 138 7.07 2.50 -5.88
N ASP A 139 6.57 3.69 -6.20
CA ASP A 139 7.23 4.96 -5.88
C ASP A 139 7.53 5.05 -4.37
N LEU A 140 6.54 4.72 -3.53
CA LEU A 140 6.69 4.73 -2.08
C LEU A 140 7.69 3.68 -1.60
N ARG A 141 7.65 2.46 -2.13
CA ARG A 141 8.58 1.38 -1.76
C ARG A 141 10.03 1.77 -2.03
N LEU A 142 10.30 2.47 -3.13
CA LEU A 142 11.64 2.95 -3.48
C LEU A 142 12.14 4.08 -2.57
N LEU A 143 11.24 4.87 -1.97
CA LEU A 143 11.59 6.10 -1.25
C LEU A 143 11.41 6.02 0.27
N SER A 144 10.63 5.06 0.77
CA SER A 144 10.15 5.07 2.16
C SER A 144 11.01 4.24 3.13
N GLY A 145 12.07 3.60 2.64
CA GLY A 145 12.97 2.77 3.45
C GLY A 145 12.19 1.66 4.15
N THR A 146 12.25 1.63 5.49
CA THR A 146 11.56 0.65 6.34
C THR A 146 10.12 1.01 6.69
N THR A 147 9.57 2.11 6.15
CA THR A 147 8.17 2.49 6.41
C THR A 147 7.24 1.55 5.67
N ALA A 148 6.18 1.07 6.33
CA ALA A 148 5.20 0.19 5.69
C ALA A 148 4.50 0.93 4.54
N VAL A 149 4.37 0.30 3.39
CA VAL A 149 3.68 0.87 2.22
C VAL A 149 2.38 0.14 2.02
N HIS A 150 1.28 0.88 2.01
CA HIS A 150 -0.07 0.36 1.85
C HIS A 150 -0.62 0.68 0.46
N SER A 151 -1.35 -0.26 -0.12
CA SER A 151 -2.15 0.03 -1.31
C SER A 151 -3.29 0.98 -0.96
N ASP A 152 -3.83 1.71 -1.92
CA ASP A 152 -5.18 2.23 -1.74
C ASP A 152 -6.19 1.08 -1.72
N MET A 153 -7.40 1.35 -1.22
CA MET A 153 -8.46 0.35 -1.14
C MET A 153 -8.79 -0.22 -2.51
N LEU A 154 -8.70 -1.54 -2.60
CA LEU A 154 -9.10 -2.32 -3.75
C LEU A 154 -10.62 -2.47 -3.78
N MET A 155 -11.20 -2.20 -4.94
CA MET A 155 -12.59 -2.45 -5.23
C MET A 155 -12.76 -2.76 -6.71
N TRP A 156 -13.85 -3.45 -7.04
CA TRP A 156 -14.24 -3.82 -8.39
C TRP A 156 -15.76 -4.07 -8.40
N HIS A 157 -16.35 -4.19 -9.58
CA HIS A 157 -17.76 -4.55 -9.72
C HIS A 157 -17.94 -6.08 -9.54
N TYR A 158 -19.01 -6.52 -8.87
CA TYR A 158 -19.19 -7.95 -8.55
C TYR A 158 -19.44 -8.82 -9.79
N ASP A 159 -19.96 -8.24 -10.87
CA ASP A 159 -20.12 -8.92 -12.16
C ASP A 159 -18.82 -9.03 -12.97
N GLU A 160 -17.70 -8.45 -12.49
CA GLU A 160 -16.42 -8.64 -13.17
C GLU A 160 -16.01 -10.12 -13.15
N PRO A 161 -15.44 -10.65 -14.24
CA PRO A 161 -14.79 -11.95 -14.21
C PRO A 161 -13.73 -11.98 -13.09
N VAL A 162 -13.64 -13.08 -12.36
CA VAL A 162 -12.73 -13.19 -11.21
C VAL A 162 -11.27 -12.92 -11.58
N GLU A 163 -10.85 -13.26 -12.81
CA GLU A 163 -9.50 -12.96 -13.30
C GLU A 163 -9.27 -11.46 -13.49
N VAL A 164 -10.30 -10.66 -13.78
CA VAL A 164 -10.21 -9.19 -13.86
C VAL A 164 -10.12 -8.61 -12.45
N ALA A 165 -10.96 -9.08 -11.53
CA ALA A 165 -10.90 -8.68 -10.12
C ALA A 165 -9.53 -8.99 -9.49
N ALA A 166 -8.97 -10.16 -9.78
CA ALA A 166 -7.65 -10.58 -9.33
C ALA A 166 -6.52 -9.64 -9.77
N LEU A 167 -6.64 -8.95 -10.91
CA LEU A 167 -5.63 -7.99 -11.35
C LEU A 167 -5.50 -6.81 -10.37
N GLN A 168 -6.56 -6.44 -9.65
CA GLN A 168 -6.50 -5.40 -8.60
C GLN A 168 -5.56 -5.84 -7.47
N MET A 169 -5.68 -7.09 -7.01
CA MET A 169 -4.81 -7.68 -5.98
C MET A 169 -3.36 -7.82 -6.46
N LEU A 170 -3.16 -8.33 -7.67
CA LEU A 170 -1.81 -8.56 -8.21
C LEU A 170 -1.01 -7.27 -8.41
N ASN A 171 -1.68 -6.16 -8.71
CA ASN A 171 -1.01 -4.85 -8.87
C ASN A 171 -0.47 -4.27 -7.56
N VAL A 172 -0.82 -4.83 -6.40
CA VAL A 172 -0.41 -4.32 -5.09
C VAL A 172 0.38 -5.32 -4.27
N MET A 173 0.82 -6.42 -4.87
CA MET A 173 1.48 -7.55 -4.18
C MET A 173 2.73 -7.15 -3.37
N TYR A 174 3.43 -6.08 -3.77
CA TYR A 174 4.63 -5.55 -3.08
C TYR A 174 4.32 -4.41 -2.11
N SER A 175 3.07 -4.35 -1.63
CA SER A 175 2.58 -3.44 -0.59
C SER A 175 1.61 -4.19 0.32
N VAL A 176 1.16 -3.59 1.42
CA VAL A 176 0.09 -4.14 2.25
C VAL A 176 -1.25 -3.93 1.52
N PRO A 177 -1.96 -4.99 1.11
CA PRO A 177 -3.23 -4.86 0.40
C PRO A 177 -4.34 -4.36 1.34
N GLN A 178 -5.13 -3.41 0.86
CA GLN A 178 -6.34 -2.92 1.55
C GLN A 178 -7.57 -3.27 0.72
N ILE A 179 -8.54 -4.02 1.26
CA ILE A 179 -9.71 -4.50 0.51
C ILE A 179 -10.96 -3.74 0.98
N SER A 180 -11.75 -3.20 0.05
CA SER A 180 -12.96 -2.43 0.34
C SER A 180 -14.18 -2.89 -0.45
N VAL A 181 -14.28 -4.20 -0.70
CA VAL A 181 -15.53 -4.85 -1.12
C VAL A 181 -16.25 -5.39 0.12
N ARG A 182 -17.57 -5.51 0.04
CA ARG A 182 -18.38 -6.10 1.12
C ARG A 182 -18.27 -7.62 1.03
N LEU A 183 -17.42 -8.21 1.88
CA LEU A 183 -17.07 -9.64 1.81
C LEU A 183 -18.28 -10.60 1.90
N GLU A 184 -19.38 -10.17 2.52
CA GLU A 184 -20.61 -10.96 2.59
C GLU A 184 -21.44 -10.95 1.30
N ASP A 185 -21.20 -9.98 0.40
CA ASP A 185 -21.97 -9.81 -0.84
C ASP A 185 -21.21 -10.23 -2.10
N ILE A 186 -19.88 -10.46 -2.00
CA ILE A 186 -19.08 -10.82 -3.16
C ILE A 186 -19.37 -12.25 -3.64
N PRO A 187 -19.22 -12.53 -4.95
CA PRO A 187 -19.27 -13.89 -5.49
C PRO A 187 -18.30 -14.85 -4.79
N GLU A 188 -18.65 -16.15 -4.77
CA GLU A 188 -17.85 -17.18 -4.09
C GLU A 188 -16.44 -17.32 -4.68
N ASP A 189 -16.31 -17.22 -6.00
CA ASP A 189 -15.02 -17.24 -6.71
C ASP A 189 -14.16 -16.01 -6.37
N HIS A 190 -14.76 -14.82 -6.24
CA HIS A 190 -14.06 -13.62 -5.78
C HIS A 190 -13.55 -13.79 -4.34
N PHE A 191 -14.35 -14.40 -3.47
CA PHE A 191 -13.92 -14.71 -2.10
C PHE A 191 -12.75 -15.72 -2.08
N LYS A 192 -12.81 -16.78 -2.90
CA LYS A 192 -11.71 -17.75 -3.05
C LYS A 192 -10.44 -17.08 -3.56
N MET A 193 -10.56 -16.19 -4.56
CA MET A 193 -9.44 -15.41 -5.09
C MET A 193 -8.79 -14.53 -4.00
N ILE A 194 -9.59 -13.79 -3.22
CA ILE A 194 -9.08 -12.98 -2.10
C ILE A 194 -8.34 -13.89 -1.11
N LYS A 195 -8.94 -15.02 -0.72
CA LYS A 195 -8.34 -15.95 0.23
C LYS A 195 -7.01 -16.49 -0.28
N PHE A 196 -6.94 -16.88 -1.55
CA PHE A 196 -5.73 -17.40 -2.17
C PHE A 196 -4.60 -16.36 -2.16
N TYR A 197 -4.85 -15.15 -2.66
CA TYR A 197 -3.81 -14.13 -2.73
C TYR A 197 -3.42 -13.54 -1.38
N THR A 198 -4.35 -13.44 -0.43
CA THR A 198 -4.00 -13.01 0.93
C THR A 198 -3.18 -14.07 1.66
N ALA A 199 -3.50 -15.36 1.50
CA ALA A 199 -2.67 -16.45 2.02
C ALA A 199 -1.27 -16.43 1.39
N TYR A 200 -1.19 -16.33 0.05
CA TYR A 200 0.08 -16.21 -0.66
C TYR A 200 0.88 -15.01 -0.17
N TRP A 201 0.25 -13.83 -0.06
CA TRP A 201 0.91 -12.63 0.42
C TRP A 201 1.46 -12.81 1.85
N LEU A 202 0.68 -13.41 2.76
CA LEU A 202 1.11 -13.65 4.15
C LEU A 202 2.29 -14.62 4.23
N GLU A 203 2.25 -15.70 3.45
CA GLU A 203 3.33 -16.70 3.35
C GLU A 203 4.62 -16.12 2.76
N ASN A 204 4.49 -15.09 1.92
CA ASN A 204 5.59 -14.47 1.17
C ASN A 204 5.94 -13.06 1.65
N ARG A 205 5.34 -12.59 2.76
CA ARG A 205 5.43 -11.19 3.19
C ARG A 205 6.87 -10.71 3.35
N ASP A 206 7.75 -11.61 3.78
CA ASP A 206 9.15 -11.30 4.07
C ASP A 206 9.98 -11.15 2.79
N VAL A 207 9.56 -11.75 1.67
CA VAL A 207 10.13 -11.52 0.33
C VAL A 207 9.50 -10.30 -0.32
N LEU A 208 8.19 -10.14 -0.17
CA LEU A 208 7.41 -9.07 -0.82
C LEU A 208 7.67 -7.69 -0.18
N LEU A 209 7.78 -7.63 1.14
CA LEU A 209 7.96 -6.40 1.91
C LEU A 209 9.38 -6.19 2.42
N ASP A 210 10.05 -7.21 2.92
CA ASP A 210 11.35 -7.06 3.60
C ASP A 210 12.54 -7.49 2.75
N GLY A 211 12.29 -8.12 1.60
CA GLY A 211 13.31 -8.54 0.65
C GLY A 211 13.83 -7.41 -0.24
N ASP A 212 14.85 -7.72 -1.03
CA ASP A 212 15.36 -6.83 -2.07
C ASP A 212 14.26 -6.58 -3.10
N PHE A 213 13.87 -5.31 -3.27
CA PHE A 213 12.79 -4.90 -4.14
C PHE A 213 13.32 -4.19 -5.39
N HIS A 214 13.07 -4.78 -6.56
CA HIS A 214 13.46 -4.22 -7.85
C HIS A 214 12.22 -3.85 -8.67
N ALA A 215 12.09 -2.55 -8.97
CA ALA A 215 11.05 -2.03 -9.84
C ALA A 215 11.65 -1.78 -11.24
N VAL A 216 11.29 -2.62 -12.21
CA VAL A 216 11.91 -2.65 -13.54
C VAL A 216 11.37 -1.52 -14.41
N SER A 217 12.23 -0.87 -15.20
CA SER A 217 11.86 0.15 -16.19
C SER A 217 10.90 1.24 -15.66
N PRO A 218 11.35 2.11 -14.73
CA PRO A 218 10.51 3.18 -14.18
C PRO A 218 9.87 4.10 -15.24
N LEU A 219 10.58 4.35 -16.34
CA LEU A 219 10.09 5.16 -17.47
C LEU A 219 8.86 4.56 -18.18
N THR A 220 8.58 3.28 -17.97
CA THR A 220 7.39 2.60 -18.52
C THR A 220 6.41 2.18 -17.43
N ASN A 221 6.43 2.88 -16.28
CA ASN A 221 5.50 2.69 -15.17
C ASN A 221 5.55 1.28 -14.56
N TYR A 222 6.76 0.73 -14.40
CA TYR A 222 7.00 -0.52 -13.68
C TYR A 222 6.26 -1.73 -14.30
N PRO A 223 6.58 -2.11 -15.55
CA PRO A 223 5.99 -3.27 -16.23
C PRO A 223 6.23 -4.61 -15.53
N MET A 224 7.24 -4.67 -14.66
CA MET A 224 7.55 -5.83 -13.84
C MET A 224 8.08 -5.38 -12.48
N LEU A 225 7.65 -6.06 -11.44
CA LEU A 225 8.15 -5.89 -10.08
C LEU A 225 8.74 -7.21 -9.61
N VAL A 226 9.83 -7.14 -8.83
CA VAL A 226 10.55 -8.32 -8.37
C VAL A 226 10.93 -8.15 -6.90
N GLY A 227 10.63 -9.17 -6.09
CA GLY A 227 11.07 -9.29 -4.70
C GLY A 227 11.98 -10.50 -4.56
N MET A 228 13.08 -10.37 -3.83
CA MET A 228 14.07 -11.43 -3.64
C MET A 228 14.54 -11.50 -2.20
N LYS A 229 14.71 -12.73 -1.69
CA LYS A 229 15.33 -12.96 -0.38
C LYS A 229 15.91 -14.36 -0.32
N GLY A 230 17.21 -14.47 -0.01
CA GLY A 230 17.91 -15.75 -0.04
C GLY A 230 17.85 -16.39 -1.43
N ASP A 231 17.34 -17.62 -1.51
CA ASP A 231 17.17 -18.40 -2.73
C ASP A 231 15.76 -18.27 -3.35
N LYS A 232 14.92 -17.38 -2.80
CA LYS A 232 13.56 -17.13 -3.25
C LYS A 232 13.45 -15.86 -4.09
N LYS A 233 12.75 -15.96 -5.22
CA LYS A 233 12.45 -14.85 -6.12
C LYS A 233 10.97 -14.87 -6.50
N ILE A 234 10.31 -13.73 -6.38
CA ILE A 234 8.92 -13.54 -6.82
C ILE A 234 8.91 -12.41 -7.83
N ALA A 235 8.51 -12.71 -9.07
CA ALA A 235 8.34 -11.73 -10.14
C ALA A 235 6.86 -11.57 -10.48
N THR A 236 6.38 -10.34 -10.59
CA THR A 236 5.03 -10.05 -11.09
C THR A 236 5.12 -9.28 -12.38
N VAL A 237 4.51 -9.80 -13.45
CA VAL A 237 4.54 -9.18 -14.79
C VAL A 237 3.19 -8.56 -15.12
N PHE A 238 3.19 -7.29 -15.51
CA PHE A 238 1.98 -6.51 -15.78
C PHE A 238 1.71 -6.29 -17.28
N ASN A 239 2.66 -6.68 -18.11
CA ASN A 239 2.61 -6.76 -19.57
C ASN A 239 3.55 -7.88 -20.04
N ASP A 240 3.65 -8.12 -21.34
CA ASP A 240 4.50 -9.19 -21.87
C ASP A 240 5.99 -8.81 -21.65
N GLN A 241 6.55 -9.32 -20.55
CA GLN A 241 7.94 -9.13 -20.14
C GLN A 241 8.65 -10.48 -20.10
N ILE A 242 9.97 -10.41 -20.22
CA ILE A 242 10.85 -11.55 -20.04
C ILE A 242 11.28 -11.58 -18.57
N VAL A 243 11.00 -12.69 -17.90
CA VAL A 243 11.48 -12.94 -16.54
C VAL A 243 12.82 -13.65 -16.62
N GLU A 244 13.89 -13.00 -16.18
CA GLU A 244 15.20 -13.64 -16.10
C GLU A 244 15.40 -14.30 -14.73
N PHE A 245 16.02 -15.48 -14.68
CA PHE A 245 16.35 -16.17 -13.43
C PHE A 245 17.64 -16.99 -13.58
N GLU A 246 18.52 -16.85 -12.58
CA GLU A 246 19.79 -17.59 -12.48
C GLU A 246 19.53 -18.91 -11.77
N LEU A 247 19.80 -20.02 -12.46
CA LEU A 247 19.42 -21.38 -12.04
C LEU A 247 20.18 -21.86 -10.79
N GLU A 248 21.40 -21.37 -10.60
CA GLU A 248 22.25 -21.69 -9.44
C GLU A 248 21.85 -20.88 -8.21
N LYS A 249 21.35 -19.66 -8.40
CA LYS A 249 21.05 -18.71 -7.32
C LYS A 249 19.68 -18.96 -6.68
N TYR A 250 18.66 -19.25 -7.49
CA TYR A 250 17.29 -19.36 -7.01
C TYR A 250 16.77 -20.79 -7.11
N THR A 251 16.37 -21.36 -5.97
CA THR A 251 15.75 -22.68 -5.89
C THR A 251 14.21 -22.58 -5.88
N ASN A 252 13.68 -21.42 -5.54
CA ASN A 252 12.26 -21.14 -5.38
C ASN A 252 11.90 -19.88 -6.15
N VAL A 253 11.25 -20.05 -7.30
CA VAL A 253 10.88 -18.92 -8.17
C VAL A 253 9.39 -18.94 -8.41
N ASP A 254 8.70 -17.85 -8.10
CA ASP A 254 7.30 -17.65 -8.44
C ASP A 254 7.18 -16.52 -9.47
N VAL A 255 6.34 -16.73 -10.49
CA VAL A 255 6.00 -15.70 -11.48
C VAL A 255 4.48 -15.52 -11.51
N LEU A 256 4.04 -14.34 -11.07
CA LEU A 256 2.64 -13.92 -11.06
C LEU A 256 2.27 -13.26 -12.39
N ASN A 257 1.24 -13.78 -13.06
CA ASN A 257 0.76 -13.30 -14.35
C ASN A 257 -0.30 -12.19 -14.18
N ALA A 258 0.13 -10.96 -13.87
CA ALA A 258 -0.75 -9.81 -13.65
C ALA A 258 -1.22 -9.12 -14.95
N LYS A 259 -1.51 -9.92 -15.97
CA LYS A 259 -1.99 -9.50 -17.29
C LYS A 259 -3.00 -10.50 -17.85
N ARG A 260 -3.67 -10.12 -18.94
CA ARG A 260 -4.71 -10.93 -19.60
C ARG A 260 -4.14 -12.00 -20.54
N SER A 261 -2.95 -11.80 -21.10
CA SER A 261 -2.30 -12.79 -21.97
C SER A 261 -1.86 -14.00 -21.16
N THR A 262 -2.04 -15.19 -21.73
CA THR A 262 -1.97 -16.46 -21.00
C THR A 262 -0.61 -17.16 -21.11
N HIS A 263 0.47 -16.40 -21.30
CA HIS A 263 1.81 -16.94 -21.45
C HIS A 263 2.83 -16.18 -20.60
N ILE A 264 3.81 -16.88 -20.06
CA ILE A 264 4.97 -16.31 -19.38
C ILE A 264 6.22 -16.78 -20.12
N ILE A 265 7.10 -15.82 -20.44
CA ILE A 265 8.41 -16.11 -21.03
C ILE A 265 9.45 -15.96 -19.94
N VAL A 266 10.21 -17.02 -19.73
CA VAL A 266 11.28 -17.05 -18.75
C VAL A 266 12.60 -17.30 -19.47
N VAL A 267 13.62 -16.48 -19.19
CA VAL A 267 14.99 -16.68 -19.70
C VAL A 267 15.85 -17.20 -18.57
N ALA A 268 16.20 -18.49 -18.68
CA ALA A 268 17.08 -19.16 -17.75
C ALA A 268 18.54 -18.82 -18.06
N LYS A 269 19.30 -18.46 -17.01
CA LYS A 269 20.74 -18.23 -17.06
C LYS A 269 21.44 -19.24 -16.17
N GLY A 270 22.63 -19.68 -16.57
CA GLY A 270 23.42 -20.66 -15.84
C GLY A 270 23.39 -22.07 -16.44
N GLU A 271 23.88 -23.03 -15.67
CA GLU A 271 23.90 -24.46 -16.00
C GLU A 271 22.51 -25.08 -15.85
N THR A 272 22.22 -26.07 -16.70
CA THR A 272 20.93 -26.77 -16.70
C THR A 272 20.64 -27.35 -15.32
N ARG A 273 19.43 -27.09 -14.82
CA ARG A 273 18.97 -27.59 -13.52
C ARG A 273 17.53 -28.08 -13.61
N LYS A 274 17.24 -29.11 -12.84
CA LYS A 274 15.92 -29.73 -12.77
C LYS A 274 15.02 -29.01 -11.79
N PHE A 275 13.80 -28.71 -12.23
CA PHE A 275 12.76 -28.07 -11.44
C PHE A 275 11.45 -28.84 -11.56
N GLU A 276 10.71 -28.93 -10.47
CA GLU A 276 9.27 -29.13 -10.52
C GLU A 276 8.62 -27.76 -10.69
N TYR A 277 7.66 -27.64 -11.61
CA TYR A 277 6.85 -26.44 -11.73
C TYR A 277 5.37 -26.74 -11.59
N VAL A 278 4.65 -25.80 -10.98
CA VAL A 278 3.21 -25.83 -10.76
C VAL A 278 2.61 -24.57 -11.38
N VAL A 279 1.57 -24.72 -12.19
CA VAL A 279 0.75 -23.61 -12.70
C VAL A 279 -0.59 -23.63 -11.98
N SER A 280 -0.98 -22.49 -11.43
CA SER A 280 -2.25 -22.29 -10.74
C SER A 280 -3.08 -21.16 -11.38
N ASN A 281 -4.41 -21.27 -11.30
CA ASN A 281 -5.32 -20.18 -11.65
C ASN A 281 -5.40 -19.12 -10.54
N CYS A 282 -6.21 -18.07 -10.75
CA CYS A 282 -6.40 -16.99 -9.77
C CYS A 282 -7.17 -17.41 -8.49
N LEU A 283 -7.71 -18.62 -8.45
CA LEU A 283 -8.40 -19.19 -7.28
C LEU A 283 -7.47 -20.09 -6.43
N GLY A 284 -6.27 -20.36 -6.93
CA GLY A 284 -5.30 -21.27 -6.31
C GLY A 284 -5.43 -22.73 -6.76
N ASP A 285 -6.31 -23.05 -7.71
CA ASP A 285 -6.42 -24.41 -8.24
C ASP A 285 -5.20 -24.73 -9.11
N GLU A 286 -4.60 -25.90 -8.89
CA GLU A 286 -3.52 -26.42 -9.72
C GLU A 286 -4.08 -26.84 -11.08
N ILE A 287 -3.57 -26.20 -12.14
CA ILE A 287 -3.90 -26.49 -13.54
C ILE A 287 -2.91 -27.49 -14.14
N LYS A 288 -1.64 -27.39 -13.72
CA LYS A 288 -0.57 -28.20 -14.28
C LYS A 288 0.55 -28.38 -13.25
N LYS A 289 1.13 -29.58 -13.23
CA LYS A 289 2.32 -29.89 -12.44
C LYS A 289 3.23 -30.84 -13.22
N GLU A 290 4.46 -30.42 -13.46
CA GLU A 290 5.43 -31.18 -14.26
C GLU A 290 6.85 -30.97 -13.74
N THR A 291 7.76 -31.84 -14.18
CA THR A 291 9.19 -31.68 -14.00
C THR A 291 9.84 -31.26 -15.32
N ILE A 292 10.81 -30.35 -15.25
CA ILE A 292 11.53 -29.82 -16.41
C ILE A 292 13.02 -29.67 -16.10
N ASP A 293 13.87 -30.00 -17.07
CA ASP A 293 15.28 -29.62 -17.08
C ASP A 293 15.39 -28.23 -17.73
N LEU A 294 15.43 -27.19 -16.91
CA LEU A 294 15.57 -25.83 -17.37
C LEU A 294 17.03 -25.59 -17.76
N SER A 295 17.29 -25.52 -19.07
CA SER A 295 18.57 -25.19 -19.65
C SER A 295 18.65 -23.71 -20.01
N ARG A 296 19.87 -23.18 -20.20
CA ARG A 296 20.08 -21.79 -20.63
C ARG A 296 19.28 -21.48 -21.90
N GLY A 297 18.45 -20.45 -21.85
CA GLY A 297 17.62 -20.03 -22.99
C GLY A 297 16.25 -19.52 -22.59
N ALA A 298 15.42 -19.22 -23.59
CA ALA A 298 14.04 -18.81 -23.41
C ALA A 298 13.10 -20.01 -23.37
N HIS A 299 12.22 -20.03 -22.38
CA HIS A 299 11.18 -21.04 -22.18
C HIS A 299 9.84 -20.33 -22.05
N MET A 300 8.81 -20.89 -22.67
CA MET A 300 7.46 -20.33 -22.63
C MET A 300 6.53 -21.30 -21.91
N PHE A 301 5.70 -20.76 -21.01
CA PHE A 301 4.73 -21.52 -20.24
C PHE A 301 3.35 -20.92 -20.42
N ASP A 302 2.34 -21.78 -20.60
CA ASP A 302 0.95 -21.37 -20.56
C ASP A 302 0.53 -21.15 -19.10
N VAL A 303 0.25 -19.91 -18.74
CA VAL A 303 -0.15 -19.50 -17.39
C VAL A 303 -1.41 -18.65 -17.56
N PRO A 304 -2.55 -19.02 -16.97
CA PRO A 304 -3.81 -18.29 -17.18
C PRO A 304 -3.71 -16.83 -16.74
N SER A 305 -4.63 -15.99 -17.23
CA SER A 305 -4.76 -14.60 -16.77
C SER A 305 -4.90 -14.58 -15.24
N ALA A 306 -4.17 -13.69 -14.58
CA ALA A 306 -4.09 -13.67 -13.13
C ALA A 306 -3.72 -15.04 -12.52
N GLY A 307 -2.98 -15.88 -13.24
CA GLY A 307 -2.43 -17.11 -12.70
C GLY A 307 -1.06 -16.91 -12.06
N MET A 308 -0.47 -18.01 -11.64
CA MET A 308 0.92 -18.07 -11.18
C MET A 308 1.59 -19.33 -11.72
N ILE A 309 2.89 -19.24 -11.99
CA ILE A 309 3.76 -20.41 -12.13
C ILE A 309 4.82 -20.39 -11.04
N SER A 310 4.99 -21.51 -10.36
CA SER A 310 5.93 -21.70 -9.25
C SER A 310 6.92 -22.80 -9.60
N PHE A 311 8.22 -22.49 -9.59
CA PHE A 311 9.32 -23.42 -9.80
C PHE A 311 9.99 -23.75 -8.47
N ARG A 312 10.24 -25.04 -8.23
CA ARG A 312 10.99 -25.56 -7.08
C ARG A 312 12.09 -26.48 -7.60
N ALA A 313 13.34 -26.15 -7.30
CA ALA A 313 14.47 -26.97 -7.69
C ALA A 313 14.35 -28.35 -7.03
N THR A 314 14.50 -29.41 -7.81
CA THR A 314 14.61 -30.76 -7.24
C THR A 314 16.04 -31.00 -6.78
N GLN A 315 16.22 -31.83 -5.75
CA GLN A 315 17.53 -32.34 -5.37
C GLN A 315 18.14 -33.18 -6.50
#